data_AF-A0A662MFD0-F1
#
_entry.id   AF-A0A662MFD0-F1
#
_cell.length_a   1.000
_cell.length_b   1.000
_cell.length_c   1.000
_cell.angle_alpha   90.00
_cell.angle_beta   90.00
_cell.angle_gamma   90.00
#
_symmetry.space_group_name_H-M   'P 1'
#
loop_
_entity.id
_entity.type
_entity.pdbx_description
1 polymer ?
#
loop_
_entity_poly.entity_id
_entity_poly.type
_entity_poly.pdbx_seq_one_letter_code
_entity_poly.pdbx_strand_id
1 'polypeptide(L)'
;GVEIESLADALKVTLKAIKEKVNDPPYNLMLHTAPSDGKPYEYYHWHIEIMPKLTRIAGFEWGTGFYINPTPPELAAKILRGEE
;
A
#
# COMPACT_ATOMS: atom_id res chain seq x y z
N GLY A 1 11.35 -11.66 17.14
CA GLY A 1 10.94 -12.88 16.41
C GLY A 1 9.50 -12.75 15.97
N VAL A 2 8.57 -12.81 16.92
CA VAL A 2 7.12 -12.79 16.70
C VAL A 2 6.63 -11.64 15.80
N GLU A 3 7.14 -10.42 15.98
CA GLU A 3 6.73 -9.27 15.15
C GLU A 3 7.13 -9.43 13.67
N ILE A 4 8.29 -10.04 13.40
CA ILE A 4 8.77 -10.29 12.03
C ILE A 4 7.90 -11.36 11.36
N GLU A 5 7.59 -12.43 12.09
CA GLU A 5 6.68 -13.50 11.62
C GLU A 5 5.28 -12.94 11.34
N SER A 6 4.74 -12.14 12.27
CA SER A 6 3.42 -11.51 12.13
C SER A 6 3.39 -10.54 10.93
N LEU A 7 4.47 -9.79 10.71
CA LEU A 7 4.61 -8.92 9.54
C LEU A 7 4.67 -9.73 8.25
N ALA A 8 5.43 -10.83 8.22
CA ALA A 8 5.52 -11.70 7.05
C ALA A 8 4.15 -12.30 6.70
N ASP A 9 3.39 -12.71 7.69
CA ASP A 9 2.02 -13.22 7.50
C ASP A 9 1.08 -12.12 6.98
N ALA A 10 1.11 -10.93 7.58
CA ALA A 10 0.32 -9.79 7.13
C ALA A 10 0.63 -9.43 5.66
N LEU A 11 1.90 -9.33 5.30
CA LEU A 11 2.32 -9.06 3.91
C LEU A 11 1.86 -10.16 2.96
N LYS A 12 2.01 -11.44 3.34
CA LYS A 12 1.58 -12.57 2.52
C LYS A 12 0.07 -12.56 2.28
N VAL A 13 -0.72 -12.29 3.31
CA VAL A 13 -2.19 -12.17 3.20
C VAL A 13 -2.56 -11.02 2.27
N THR A 14 -1.98 -9.84 2.46
CA THR A 14 -2.27 -8.65 1.64
C THR A 14 -1.89 -8.86 0.18
N LEU A 15 -0.68 -9.37 -0.09
CA LEU A 15 -0.21 -9.60 -1.47
C LEU A 15 -1.01 -10.71 -2.17
N LYS A 16 -1.41 -11.75 -1.44
CA LYS A 16 -2.29 -12.79 -1.99
C LYS A 16 -3.65 -12.22 -2.37
N ALA A 17 -4.25 -11.38 -1.52
CA ALA A 17 -5.52 -10.73 -1.82
C ALA A 17 -5.41 -9.82 -3.06
N ILE A 18 -4.34 -9.04 -3.18
CA ILE A 18 -4.07 -8.22 -4.39
C ILE A 18 -3.97 -9.11 -5.63
N LYS A 19 -3.21 -10.20 -5.55
CA LYS A 19 -3.04 -11.16 -6.66
C LYS A 19 -4.37 -11.76 -7.12
N GLU A 20 -5.17 -12.25 -6.19
CA GLU A 20 -6.40 -12.98 -6.50
C GLU A 20 -7.60 -12.08 -6.84
N LYS A 21 -7.69 -10.89 -6.23
CA LYS A 21 -8.85 -10.00 -6.35
C LYS A 21 -8.65 -8.83 -7.30
N VAL A 22 -7.41 -8.52 -7.67
CA VAL A 22 -7.06 -7.33 -8.46
C VAL A 22 -6.27 -7.69 -9.73
N ASN A 23 -6.40 -8.94 -10.21
CA ASN A 23 -5.79 -9.45 -11.45
C ASN A 23 -4.26 -9.42 -11.48
N ASP A 24 -3.60 -9.77 -10.37
CA ASP A 24 -2.14 -9.92 -10.27
C ASP A 24 -1.30 -8.78 -10.92
N PRO A 25 -1.54 -7.52 -10.53
CA PRO A 25 -0.86 -6.38 -11.14
C PRO A 25 0.58 -6.27 -10.62
N PRO A 26 1.51 -5.69 -11.42
CA PRO A 26 2.79 -5.28 -10.86
C PRO A 26 2.57 -4.23 -9.76
N TYR A 27 3.35 -4.29 -8.70
CA TYR A 27 3.24 -3.38 -7.55
C TYR A 27 4.61 -2.85 -7.12
N ASN A 28 4.60 -1.71 -6.42
CA ASN A 28 5.74 -1.24 -5.64
C ASN A 28 5.47 -1.51 -4.15
N LEU A 29 6.52 -1.80 -3.37
CA LEU A 29 6.47 -1.93 -1.92
C LEU A 29 7.46 -0.95 -1.31
N MET A 30 7.00 -0.09 -0.41
CA MET A 30 7.78 1.00 0.18
C MET A 30 7.71 0.91 1.71
N LEU A 31 8.88 0.99 2.37
CA LEU A 31 8.97 1.15 3.81
C LEU A 31 9.05 2.63 4.14
N HIS A 32 8.06 3.12 4.89
CA HIS A 32 8.02 4.46 5.43
C HIS A 32 8.48 4.40 6.89
N THR A 33 9.67 4.92 7.16
CA THR A 33 10.28 4.94 8.50
C THR A 33 10.80 6.34 8.83
N ALA A 34 10.99 6.63 10.11
CA ALA A 34 11.57 7.89 10.56
C ALA A 34 13.00 8.07 10.00
N PRO A 35 13.46 9.32 9.80
CA PRO A 35 14.84 9.61 9.42
C PRO A 35 15.86 8.94 10.35
N SER A 36 16.98 8.48 9.78
CA SER A 36 18.05 7.82 10.53
C SER A 36 19.02 8.79 11.22
N ASP A 37 18.59 10.02 11.53
CA ASP A 37 19.45 11.09 12.07
C ASP A 37 19.53 11.09 13.61
N GLY A 38 18.91 10.12 14.26
CA GLY A 38 18.95 9.92 15.71
C GLY A 38 18.05 10.87 16.52
N LYS A 39 17.24 11.71 15.85
CA LYS A 39 16.28 12.57 16.55
C LYS A 39 15.00 11.81 16.91
N PRO A 40 14.30 12.21 18.00
CA PRO A 40 13.00 11.64 18.33
C PRO A 40 11.91 12.18 17.38
N TYR A 41 11.12 11.28 16.82
CA TYR A 41 9.97 11.58 15.95
C TYR A 41 8.70 10.98 16.56
N GLU A 42 8.26 11.47 17.72
CA GLU A 42 7.15 10.87 18.51
C GLU A 42 5.81 10.83 17.78
N TYR A 43 5.61 11.72 16.80
CA TYR A 43 4.40 11.76 15.96
C TYR A 43 4.44 10.78 14.78
N TYR A 44 5.54 10.07 14.57
CA TYR A 44 5.74 9.19 13.41
C TYR A 44 5.55 7.73 13.79
N HIS A 45 4.76 7.00 12.99
CA HIS A 45 4.63 5.56 13.07
C HIS A 45 5.04 4.96 11.73
N TRP A 46 6.08 4.12 11.75
CA TRP A 46 6.52 3.40 10.57
C TRP A 46 5.39 2.53 10.01
N HIS A 47 5.35 2.37 8.70
CA HIS A 47 4.40 1.49 8.02
C HIS A 47 4.96 1.08 6.66
N ILE A 48 4.30 0.11 6.03
CA ILE A 48 4.59 -0.31 4.66
C ILE A 48 3.43 0.12 3.76
N GLU A 49 3.77 0.72 2.63
CA GLU A 49 2.83 1.04 1.57
C GLU A 49 3.01 0.05 0.40
N ILE A 50 1.91 -0.50 -0.10
CA ILE A 50 1.88 -1.35 -1.29
C ILE A 50 1.02 -0.63 -2.34
N MET A 51 1.61 -0.32 -3.49
CA MET A 51 0.95 0.40 -4.57
C MET A 51 0.81 -0.47 -5.83
N PRO A 52 -0.34 -1.14 -6.04
CA PRO A 52 -0.65 -1.82 -7.29
C PRO A 52 -0.73 -0.83 -8.47
N LYS A 53 -0.08 -1.15 -9.59
CA LYS A 53 -0.10 -0.31 -10.80
C LYS A 53 -1.29 -0.69 -11.67
N LEU A 54 -2.43 -0.04 -11.43
CA LEU A 54 -3.68 -0.32 -12.14
C LEU A 54 -3.95 0.62 -13.32
N THR A 55 -3.41 1.83 -13.27
CA THR A 55 -3.59 2.87 -14.29
C THR A 55 -2.26 3.47 -14.70
N ARG A 56 -2.22 4.09 -15.88
CA ARG A 56 -1.08 4.92 -16.30
C ARG A 56 -1.29 6.33 -15.77
N ILE A 57 -0.22 6.90 -15.21
CA ILE A 57 -0.18 8.30 -14.80
C ILE A 57 -0.37 9.17 -16.05
N ALA A 58 -1.33 10.12 -16.01
CA ALA A 58 -1.62 11.02 -17.12
C ALA A 58 -0.98 12.41 -16.89
N GLY A 59 -1.24 13.34 -17.82
CA GLY A 59 -0.65 14.68 -17.78
C GLY A 59 -1.07 15.53 -16.58
N PHE A 60 -2.23 15.27 -15.99
CA PHE A 60 -2.69 15.97 -14.80
C PHE A 60 -1.85 15.62 -13.57
N GLU A 61 -1.66 14.33 -13.31
CA GLU A 61 -0.90 13.88 -12.14
C GLU A 61 0.58 14.28 -12.27
N TRP A 62 1.15 14.18 -13.47
CA TRP A 62 2.49 14.68 -13.75
C TRP A 62 2.62 16.20 -13.56
N GLY A 63 1.63 16.97 -14.03
CA GLY A 63 1.67 18.43 -14.01
C GLY A 63 1.41 19.03 -12.62
N THR A 64 0.70 18.32 -11.74
CA THR A 64 0.22 18.88 -10.47
C THR A 64 0.75 18.16 -9.23
N GLY A 65 1.21 16.91 -9.36
CA GLY A 65 1.57 16.05 -8.23
C GLY A 65 0.37 15.50 -7.46
N PHE A 66 -0.87 15.80 -7.86
CA PHE A 66 -2.08 15.22 -7.29
C PHE A 66 -2.48 13.94 -8.02
N TYR A 67 -2.97 12.95 -7.28
CA TYR A 67 -3.47 11.69 -7.83
C TYR A 67 -4.99 11.66 -7.80
N ILE A 68 -5.59 11.15 -8.87
CA ILE A 68 -7.02 10.84 -8.92
C ILE A 68 -7.18 9.36 -8.56
N ASN A 69 -7.82 9.07 -7.43
CA ASN A 69 -8.20 7.71 -7.08
C ASN A 69 -9.67 7.45 -7.45
N PRO A 70 -9.95 6.67 -8.51
CA PRO A 70 -11.32 6.40 -8.93
C PRO A 70 -12.04 5.40 -8.00
N THR A 71 -11.32 4.70 -7.13
CA THR A 71 -11.87 3.68 -6.24
C THR A 71 -11.83 4.16 -4.79
N PRO A 72 -12.99 4.39 -4.15
CA PRO A 72 -13.03 4.72 -2.72
C PRO A 72 -12.38 3.62 -1.87
N PRO A 73 -11.71 3.99 -0.76
CA PRO A 73 -11.04 3.01 0.10
C PRO A 73 -12.02 2.00 0.70
N GLU A 74 -13.27 2.37 0.94
CA GLU A 74 -14.31 1.48 1.47
C GLU A 74 -14.61 0.34 0.49
N LEU A 75 -14.69 0.66 -0.81
CA LEU A 75 -14.91 -0.32 -1.86
C LEU A 75 -13.67 -1.21 -2.05
N ALA A 76 -12.47 -0.61 -2.10
CA ALA A 76 -11.22 -1.36 -2.19
C ALA A 76 -11.07 -2.37 -1.04
N ALA A 77 -11.40 -1.95 0.19
CA ALA A 77 -11.32 -2.81 1.36
C ALA A 77 -12.30 -3.99 1.32
N LYS A 78 -13.55 -3.77 0.85
CA LYS A 78 -14.52 -4.86 0.62
C LYS A 78 -14.03 -5.88 -0.40
N ILE A 79 -13.51 -5.40 -1.54
CA ILE A 79 -12.94 -6.25 -2.60
C ILE A 79 -11.80 -7.12 -2.05
N LEU A 80 -10.87 -6.52 -1.31
CA LEU A 80 -9.71 -7.24 -0.74
C LEU A 80 -10.09 -8.25 0.35
N ARG A 81 -11.18 -8.00 1.10
CA ARG A 81 -11.73 -8.98 2.07
C ARG A 81 -12.59 -10.07 1.41
N GLY A 82 -12.98 -9.90 0.16
CA GLY A 82 -13.86 -10.83 -0.56
C GLY A 82 -15.32 -10.75 -0.12
N GLU A 83 -15.77 -9.57 0.32
CA GLU A 83 -17.12 -9.29 0.83
C GLU A 83 -18.08 -8.79 -0.29
N GLU A 84 -18.02 -9.39 -1.48
CA GLU A 84 -18.95 -9.04 -2.59
C GLU A 84 -20.42 -9.35 -2.26
#